data_AF-K9TMY4-F1
#
_entry.id   AF-K9TMY4-F1
#
_cell.length_a   1.000
_cell.length_b   1.000
_cell.length_c   1.000
_cell.angle_alpha   90.00
_cell.angle_beta   90.00
_cell.angle_gamma   90.00
#
_symmetry.space_group_name_H-M   'P 1'
#
loop_
_entity.id
_entity.type
_entity.pdbx_description
1 polymer ?
#
loop_
_entity_poly.entity_id
_entity_poly.type
_entity_poly.pdbx_seq_one_letter_code
_entity_poly.pdbx_strand_id
1 'polypeptide(L)'
;MLQTLNPCGAKERTVLMSPLKNVKSDRKERLHTEVALDVFKARNPALVIAVKNFLKVLPTPKAIEEVLKEATYELAEVDPEACRWLVQNSLLLMPELDLKAEACALAVQKLTANGFKQGQDFHQESPRRLQLSEAAKSQLQVGNSMLEDLMLKELLQLG
;
A
#
# COMPACT_ATOMS: atom_id res chain seq x y z
N MET A 1 -56.85 -27.12 6.94
CA MET A 1 -56.96 -26.12 5.85
C MET A 1 -57.60 -24.88 6.44
N LEU A 2 -57.00 -23.70 6.17
CA LEU A 2 -57.51 -22.32 6.33
C LEU A 2 -57.74 -21.83 7.79
N GLN A 3 -57.50 -20.59 8.22
CA GLN A 3 -56.59 -19.47 7.91
C GLN A 3 -57.01 -18.31 8.87
N THR A 4 -56.04 -17.61 9.48
CA THR A 4 -56.05 -16.20 9.97
C THR A 4 -57.11 -15.76 11.01
N LEU A 5 -56.81 -14.97 12.06
CA LEU A 5 -56.19 -13.64 12.08
C LEU A 5 -55.60 -13.35 13.49
N ASN A 6 -54.39 -12.81 13.56
CA ASN A 6 -53.89 -12.04 14.71
C ASN A 6 -53.58 -10.61 14.24
N PRO A 7 -53.97 -9.56 14.98
CA PRO A 7 -53.81 -8.19 14.54
C PRO A 7 -52.45 -7.59 14.93
N CYS A 8 -51.87 -6.88 13.97
CA CYS A 8 -51.16 -5.60 14.12
C CYS A 8 -50.32 -5.39 15.40
N GLY A 9 -49.02 -5.69 15.30
CA GLY A 9 -47.97 -5.18 16.18
C GLY A 9 -46.83 -4.64 15.32
N ALA A 10 -46.85 -3.35 15.04
CA ALA A 10 -45.76 -2.63 14.38
C ALA A 10 -44.64 -2.31 15.38
N LYS A 11 -43.43 -2.09 14.83
CA LYS A 11 -42.19 -1.56 15.46
C LYS A 11 -41.34 -2.66 16.13
N GLU A 12 -40.04 -2.82 15.89
CA GLU A 12 -38.99 -2.02 15.27
C GLU A 12 -38.08 -2.95 14.46
N ARG A 13 -37.82 -2.62 13.18
CA ARG A 13 -36.60 -3.08 12.53
C ARG A 13 -35.48 -2.17 13.02
N THR A 14 -34.71 -2.66 13.99
CA THR A 14 -33.39 -2.11 14.30
C THR A 14 -32.54 -2.32 13.05
N VAL A 15 -32.59 -1.34 12.14
CA VAL A 15 -31.57 -1.16 11.12
C VAL A 15 -30.31 -0.87 11.92
N LEU A 16 -29.41 -1.86 11.97
CA LEU A 16 -28.03 -1.67 12.38
C LEU A 16 -27.48 -0.54 11.50
N MET A 17 -27.48 0.68 12.04
CA MET A 17 -26.67 1.77 11.52
C MET A 17 -25.23 1.29 11.61
N SER A 18 -24.69 0.85 10.48
CA SER A 18 -23.26 0.88 10.25
C SER A 18 -22.76 2.29 10.55
N PRO A 19 -21.59 2.46 11.20
CA PRO A 19 -21.06 3.79 11.44
C PRO A 19 -20.91 4.49 10.10
N LEU A 20 -21.53 5.67 9.98
CA LEU A 20 -21.27 6.61 8.90
C LEU A 20 -19.77 6.92 8.91
N LYS A 21 -18.99 6.17 8.14
CA LYS A 21 -17.67 6.64 7.72
C LYS A 21 -17.91 7.98 7.02
N ASN A 22 -17.19 8.97 7.49
CA ASN A 22 -17.29 10.36 7.11
C ASN A 22 -16.98 10.53 5.61
N VAL A 23 -18.01 10.46 4.75
CA VAL A 23 -17.93 10.54 3.26
C VAL A 23 -17.14 11.76 2.75
N LYS A 24 -16.96 12.80 3.58
CA LYS A 24 -16.15 13.98 3.24
C LYS A 24 -14.63 13.75 3.36
N SER A 25 -14.18 12.85 4.23
CA SER A 25 -12.75 12.51 4.39
C SER A 25 -12.25 11.74 3.16
N ASP A 26 -13.02 10.73 2.75
CA ASP A 26 -12.69 9.84 1.64
C ASP A 26 -12.47 10.60 0.32
N ARG A 27 -13.29 11.62 0.02
CA ARG A 27 -13.15 12.39 -1.23
C ARG A 27 -11.91 13.28 -1.24
N LYS A 28 -11.55 13.87 -0.09
CA LYS A 28 -10.38 14.75 -0.01
C LYS A 28 -9.11 13.93 -0.16
N GLU A 29 -9.02 12.80 0.52
CA GLU A 29 -7.91 11.86 0.41
C GLU A 29 -7.75 11.37 -1.04
N ARG A 30 -8.86 11.01 -1.71
CA ARG A 30 -8.83 10.60 -3.12
C ARG A 30 -8.23 11.65 -4.07
N LEU A 31 -8.59 12.92 -3.91
CA LEU A 31 -8.03 14.01 -4.72
C LEU A 31 -6.53 14.17 -4.52
N HIS A 32 -6.03 13.95 -3.30
CA HIS A 32 -4.59 13.99 -3.04
C HIS A 32 -3.87 12.80 -3.69
N THR A 33 -4.48 11.62 -3.66
CA THR A 33 -3.98 10.42 -4.36
C THR A 33 -3.89 10.65 -5.87
N GLU A 34 -4.93 11.21 -6.49
CA GLU A 34 -4.96 11.53 -7.92
C GLU A 34 -3.85 12.53 -8.32
N VAL A 35 -3.66 13.59 -7.53
CA VAL A 35 -2.59 14.57 -7.76
C VAL A 35 -1.21 13.93 -7.62
N ALA A 36 -0.99 13.11 -6.59
CA ALA A 36 0.27 12.41 -6.40
C ALA A 36 0.55 11.44 -7.56
N LEU A 37 -0.47 10.72 -8.01
CA LEU A 37 -0.39 9.80 -9.15
C LEU A 37 0.03 10.54 -10.44
N ASP A 38 -0.60 11.67 -10.75
CA ASP A 38 -0.26 12.45 -11.95
C ASP A 38 1.15 13.05 -11.88
N VAL A 39 1.58 13.47 -10.69
CA VAL A 39 2.96 13.90 -10.45
C VAL A 39 3.96 12.76 -10.66
N PHE A 40 3.64 11.54 -10.21
CA PHE A 40 4.53 10.40 -10.39
C PHE A 40 4.66 9.99 -11.86
N LYS A 41 3.57 10.04 -12.64
CA LYS A 41 3.60 9.80 -14.10
C LYS A 41 4.56 10.75 -14.83
N ALA A 42 4.72 11.98 -14.33
CA ALA A 42 5.62 12.97 -14.93
C ALA A 42 7.11 12.65 -14.74
N ARG A 43 7.48 11.68 -13.88
CA ARG A 43 8.86 11.23 -13.65
C ARG A 43 9.84 12.38 -13.36
N ASN A 44 9.35 13.41 -12.65
CA ASN A 44 10.10 14.64 -12.38
C ASN A 44 10.39 14.76 -10.88
N PRO A 45 11.66 14.65 -10.45
CA PRO A 45 12.03 14.73 -9.03
C PRO A 45 11.58 16.02 -8.34
N ALA A 46 11.62 17.16 -9.02
CA ALA A 46 11.20 18.43 -8.45
C ALA A 46 9.68 18.46 -8.17
N LEU A 47 8.89 17.84 -9.05
CA LEU A 47 7.44 17.71 -8.83
C LEU A 47 7.13 16.72 -7.70
N VAL A 48 7.89 15.62 -7.57
CA VAL A 48 7.75 14.69 -6.44
C VAL A 48 8.02 15.39 -5.10
N ILE A 49 9.04 16.26 -5.04
CA ILE A 49 9.30 17.06 -3.83
C ILE A 49 8.17 18.08 -3.59
N ALA A 50 7.69 18.72 -4.65
CA ALA A 50 6.61 19.70 -4.57
C ALA A 50 5.31 19.06 -4.05
N VAL A 51 4.93 17.87 -4.54
CA VAL A 51 3.71 17.20 -4.08
C VAL A 51 3.83 16.78 -2.63
N LYS A 52 5.00 16.30 -2.17
CA LYS A 52 5.19 15.99 -0.74
C LYS A 52 5.02 17.22 0.16
N ASN A 53 5.51 18.38 -0.28
CA ASN A 53 5.29 19.63 0.44
C ASN A 53 3.83 20.07 0.40
N PHE A 54 3.15 19.87 -0.72
CA PHE A 54 1.71 20.11 -0.84
C PHE A 54 0.91 19.23 0.11
N LEU A 55 1.26 17.95 0.24
CA LEU A 55 0.59 17.00 1.15
C LEU A 55 0.78 17.32 2.64
N LYS A 56 1.71 18.23 3.02
CA LYS A 56 1.85 18.68 4.41
C LYS A 56 0.60 19.40 4.96
N VAL A 57 -0.36 19.75 4.11
CA VAL A 57 -1.69 20.23 4.52
C VAL A 57 -2.54 19.13 5.18
N LEU A 58 -2.15 17.86 5.05
CA LEU A 58 -2.81 16.73 5.70
C LEU A 58 -2.53 16.73 7.21
N PRO A 59 -3.48 16.25 8.03
CA PRO A 59 -3.45 16.43 9.48
C PRO A 59 -2.37 15.62 10.19
N THR A 60 -1.88 14.54 9.57
CA THR A 60 -0.90 13.63 10.18
C THR A 60 0.14 13.17 9.15
N PRO A 61 1.38 12.86 9.57
CA PRO A 61 2.37 12.24 8.70
C PRO A 61 1.89 10.92 8.09
N LYS A 62 1.11 10.16 8.85
CA LYS A 62 0.52 8.89 8.40
C LYS A 62 -0.45 9.08 7.23
N ALA A 63 -1.22 10.15 7.21
CA ALA A 63 -2.10 10.45 6.07
C ALA A 63 -1.30 10.76 4.79
N ILE A 64 -0.12 11.39 4.92
CA ILE A 64 0.78 11.63 3.79
C ILE A 64 1.33 10.31 3.27
N GLU A 65 1.82 9.45 4.18
CA GLU A 65 2.30 8.11 3.85
C GLU A 65 1.23 7.29 3.12
N GLU A 66 -0.01 7.26 3.62
CA GLU A 66 -1.12 6.53 3.03
C GLU A 66 -1.46 7.02 1.61
N VAL A 67 -1.49 8.34 1.38
CA VAL A 67 -1.71 8.92 0.04
C VAL A 67 -0.58 8.55 -0.92
N LEU A 68 0.68 8.70 -0.50
CA LEU A 68 1.83 8.35 -1.34
C LEU A 68 1.86 6.85 -1.65
N LYS A 69 1.49 6.02 -0.68
CA LYS A 69 1.40 4.58 -0.81
C LYS A 69 0.31 4.21 -1.82
N GLU A 70 -0.92 4.67 -1.61
CA GLU A 70 -2.05 4.42 -2.53
C GLU A 70 -1.71 4.87 -3.96
N ALA A 71 -1.16 6.07 -4.14
CA ALA A 71 -0.75 6.57 -5.45
C ALA A 71 0.33 5.69 -6.10
N THR A 72 1.24 5.10 -5.31
CA THR A 72 2.26 4.17 -5.82
C THR A 72 1.64 2.84 -6.27
N TYR A 73 0.67 2.30 -5.51
CA TYR A 73 -0.07 1.10 -5.92
C TYR A 73 -0.85 1.34 -7.20
N GLU A 74 -1.55 2.47 -7.32
CA GLU A 74 -2.29 2.80 -8.54
C GLU A 74 -1.37 3.02 -9.74
N LEU A 75 -0.22 3.67 -9.53
CA LEU A 75 0.77 3.90 -10.57
C LEU A 75 1.25 2.59 -11.19
N ALA A 76 1.44 1.54 -10.39
CA ALA A 76 1.86 0.24 -10.89
C ALA A 76 0.85 -0.40 -11.84
N GLU A 77 -0.44 -0.13 -11.63
CA GLU A 77 -1.53 -0.65 -12.47
C GLU A 77 -1.73 0.18 -13.75
N VAL A 78 -1.53 1.50 -13.68
CA VAL A 78 -1.86 2.41 -14.80
C VAL A 78 -0.65 2.83 -15.65
N ASP A 79 0.55 2.91 -15.08
CA ASP A 79 1.81 3.24 -15.77
C ASP A 79 2.99 2.51 -15.11
N PRO A 80 3.22 1.22 -15.46
CA PRO A 80 4.26 0.41 -14.83
C PRO A 80 5.67 0.93 -15.05
N GLU A 81 5.92 1.66 -16.13
CA GLU A 81 7.23 2.28 -16.39
C GLU A 81 7.50 3.45 -15.44
N ALA A 82 6.50 4.32 -15.23
CA ALA A 82 6.61 5.38 -14.23
C ALA A 82 6.74 4.79 -12.83
N CYS A 83 6.05 3.70 -12.53
CA CYS A 83 6.23 2.97 -11.28
C CYS A 83 7.65 2.44 -11.12
N ARG A 84 8.23 1.81 -12.14
CA ARG A 84 9.62 1.36 -12.10
C ARG A 84 10.59 2.51 -11.85
N TRP A 85 10.40 3.63 -12.56
CA TRP A 85 11.19 4.84 -12.34
C TRP A 85 11.10 5.34 -10.89
N LEU A 86 9.89 5.35 -10.31
CA LEU A 86 9.67 5.78 -8.94
C LEU A 86 10.34 4.84 -7.92
N VAL A 87 10.26 3.52 -8.13
CA VAL A 87 10.93 2.52 -7.27
C VAL A 87 12.46 2.70 -7.33
N GLN A 88 13.04 2.89 -8.51
CA GLN A 88 14.47 3.15 -8.69
C GLN A 88 14.91 4.48 -8.03
N ASN A 89 14.00 5.45 -7.92
CA ASN A 89 14.21 6.74 -7.27
C ASN A 89 13.49 6.84 -5.91
N SER A 90 13.32 5.72 -5.21
CA SER A 90 12.53 5.63 -3.97
C SER A 90 12.95 6.61 -2.85
N LEU A 91 14.20 7.07 -2.85
CA LEU A 91 14.69 8.09 -1.91
C LEU A 91 13.93 9.42 -2.01
N LEU A 92 13.32 9.73 -3.16
CA LEU A 92 12.50 10.92 -3.33
C LEU A 92 11.28 10.95 -2.41
N LEU A 93 10.77 9.78 -2.03
CA LEU A 93 9.59 9.64 -1.17
C LEU A 93 9.91 9.73 0.32
N MET A 94 11.19 9.65 0.71
CA MET A 94 11.60 9.77 2.10
C MET A 94 11.54 11.21 2.64
N PRO A 95 11.27 11.42 3.94
CA PRO A 95 10.99 10.39 4.95
C PRO A 95 9.54 9.86 4.95
N GLU A 96 8.64 10.43 4.16
CA GLU A 96 7.20 10.20 4.24
C GLU A 96 6.79 8.79 3.79
N LEU A 97 7.50 8.17 2.84
CA LEU A 97 7.31 6.78 2.46
C LEU A 97 8.66 6.11 2.15
N ASP A 98 8.90 4.99 2.82
CA ASP A 98 10.11 4.19 2.68
C ASP A 98 9.82 2.89 1.94
N LEU A 99 9.85 2.94 0.60
CA LEU A 99 9.57 1.77 -0.24
C LEU A 99 10.51 0.60 0.05
N LYS A 100 11.74 0.84 0.53
CA LYS A 100 12.65 -0.25 0.86
C LYS A 100 12.25 -0.95 2.15
N ALA A 101 11.84 -0.20 3.18
CA ALA A 101 11.30 -0.81 4.39
C ALA A 101 10.00 -1.56 4.11
N GLU A 102 9.12 -1.01 3.27
CA GLU A 102 7.90 -1.68 2.84
C GLU A 102 8.22 -2.98 2.08
N ALA A 103 9.22 -2.99 1.20
CA ALA A 103 9.65 -4.21 0.50
C ALA A 103 10.17 -5.28 1.48
N CYS A 104 10.97 -4.90 2.47
CA CYS A 104 11.44 -5.82 3.50
C CYS A 104 10.28 -6.36 4.35
N ALA A 105 9.33 -5.51 4.76
CA ALA A 105 8.17 -5.93 5.54
C ALA A 105 7.28 -6.90 4.76
N LEU A 106 7.01 -6.61 3.48
CA LEU A 106 6.30 -7.49 2.56
C LEU A 106 7.01 -8.85 2.43
N ALA A 107 8.33 -8.84 2.23
CA ALA A 107 9.11 -10.06 2.10
C ALA A 107 9.04 -10.92 3.36
N VAL A 108 9.21 -10.33 4.55
CA VAL A 108 9.08 -11.04 5.84
C VAL A 108 7.68 -11.62 6.00
N GLN A 109 6.63 -10.85 5.68
CA GLN A 109 5.25 -11.32 5.74
C GLN A 109 5.02 -12.52 4.83
N LYS A 110 5.43 -12.43 3.55
CA LYS A 110 5.28 -13.52 2.58
C LYS A 110 6.05 -14.77 2.99
N LEU A 111 7.29 -14.63 3.44
CA LEU A 111 8.11 -15.76 3.88
C LEU A 111 7.50 -16.46 5.10
N THR A 112 7.10 -15.68 6.11
CA THR A 112 6.48 -16.22 7.32
C THR A 112 5.17 -16.95 7.00
N ALA A 113 4.35 -16.39 6.10
CA ALA A 113 3.10 -17.03 5.65
C ALA A 113 3.35 -18.36 4.91
N ASN A 114 4.51 -18.54 4.30
CA ASN A 114 4.93 -19.76 3.61
C ASN A 114 5.78 -20.70 4.50
N GLY A 115 5.86 -20.44 5.80
CA GLY A 115 6.53 -21.33 6.77
C GLY A 115 8.05 -21.17 6.87
N PHE A 116 8.64 -20.19 6.18
CA PHE A 116 10.06 -19.85 6.31
C PHE A 116 10.33 -19.22 7.67
N LYS A 117 11.50 -19.49 8.25
CA LYS A 117 11.85 -19.10 9.62
C LYS A 117 12.94 -18.04 9.66
N GLN A 118 12.71 -17.01 10.47
CA GLN A 118 13.73 -16.01 10.77
C GLN A 118 14.92 -16.65 11.50
N GLY A 119 16.14 -16.26 11.12
CA GLY A 119 17.40 -16.83 11.63
C GLY A 119 17.82 -18.15 10.98
N GLN A 120 16.98 -18.73 10.11
CA GLN A 120 17.31 -19.92 9.32
C GLN A 120 17.26 -19.60 7.83
N ASP A 121 16.10 -19.17 7.34
CA ASP A 121 15.88 -18.93 5.91
C ASP A 121 16.01 -17.45 5.52
N PHE A 122 15.76 -16.55 6.46
CA PHE A 122 15.96 -15.12 6.29
C PHE A 122 16.40 -14.46 7.59
N HIS A 123 17.10 -13.33 7.50
CA HIS A 123 17.53 -12.55 8.66
C HIS A 123 17.32 -11.06 8.40
N GLN A 124 16.49 -10.43 9.23
CA GLN A 124 16.25 -8.99 9.17
C GLN A 124 17.19 -8.27 10.14
N GLU A 125 18.19 -7.57 9.61
CA GLU A 125 19.12 -6.76 10.42
C GLU A 125 18.52 -5.40 10.79
N SER A 126 17.69 -4.84 9.90
CA SER A 126 17.03 -3.56 10.10
C SER A 126 15.78 -3.46 9.22
N PRO A 127 14.91 -2.45 9.39
CA PRO A 127 13.74 -2.27 8.54
C PRO A 127 14.06 -2.26 7.04
N ARG A 128 15.25 -1.80 6.64
CA ARG A 128 15.68 -1.72 5.22
C ARG A 128 16.65 -2.80 4.78
N ARG A 129 17.03 -3.74 5.66
CA ARG A 129 18.05 -4.74 5.35
C ARG A 129 17.57 -6.12 5.77
N LEU A 130 17.32 -6.92 4.75
CA LEU A 130 16.89 -8.29 4.84
C LEU A 130 17.88 -9.17 4.09
N GLN A 131 18.47 -10.13 4.78
CA GLN A 131 19.25 -11.21 4.18
C GLN A 131 18.32 -12.38 3.88
N LEU A 132 18.51 -13.01 2.72
CA LEU A 132 17.63 -14.06 2.20
C LEU A 132 18.46 -15.23 1.71
N SER A 133 18.05 -16.46 2.06
CA SER A 133 18.54 -17.67 1.41
C SER A 133 18.02 -17.77 -0.03
N GLU A 134 18.66 -18.58 -0.88
CA GLU A 134 18.21 -18.79 -2.26
C GLU A 134 16.79 -19.38 -2.35
N ALA A 135 16.43 -20.24 -1.39
CA ALA A 135 15.06 -20.76 -1.28
C ALA A 135 14.06 -19.65 -0.97
N ALA A 136 14.40 -18.73 -0.05
CA ALA A 136 13.57 -17.58 0.28
C ALA A 136 13.43 -16.61 -0.89
N LYS A 137 14.52 -16.36 -1.65
CA LYS A 137 14.48 -15.55 -2.88
C LYS A 137 13.54 -16.16 -3.93
N SER A 138 13.66 -17.47 -4.15
CA SER A 138 12.83 -18.19 -5.12
C SER A 138 11.35 -18.13 -4.75
N GLN A 139 11.04 -18.30 -3.46
CA GLN A 139 9.67 -18.18 -2.95
C GLN A 139 9.10 -16.77 -3.17
N LEU A 140 9.90 -15.73 -2.95
CA LEU A 140 9.48 -14.34 -3.09
C LEU A 140 9.22 -13.91 -4.54
N GLN A 141 9.58 -14.70 -5.54
CA GLN A 141 9.30 -14.38 -6.95
C GLN A 141 7.92 -14.89 -7.41
N VAL A 142 7.20 -15.64 -6.57
CA VAL A 142 5.93 -16.29 -6.95
C VAL A 142 4.72 -15.51 -6.46
N GLY A 143 3.75 -15.28 -7.35
CA GLY A 143 2.44 -14.71 -6.99
C GLY A 143 2.50 -13.25 -6.50
N ASN A 144 3.35 -12.43 -7.13
CA ASN A 144 3.47 -11.01 -6.84
C ASN A 144 2.55 -10.17 -7.73
N SER A 145 2.01 -9.07 -7.20
CA SER A 145 1.51 -7.99 -8.06
C SER A 145 2.65 -7.27 -8.78
N MET A 146 2.34 -6.40 -9.76
CA MET A 146 3.36 -5.66 -10.50
C MET A 146 4.24 -4.80 -9.58
N LEU A 147 3.62 -4.07 -8.64
CA LEU A 147 4.37 -3.26 -7.67
C LEU A 147 5.25 -4.12 -6.77
N GLU A 148 4.71 -5.22 -6.25
CA GLU A 148 5.45 -6.12 -5.37
C GLU A 148 6.66 -6.72 -6.08
N ASP A 149 6.50 -7.15 -7.33
CA ASP A 149 7.58 -7.69 -8.14
C ASP A 149 8.68 -6.63 -8.38
N LEU A 150 8.28 -5.40 -8.71
CA LEU A 150 9.22 -4.27 -8.86
C LEU A 150 9.96 -3.97 -7.55
N MET A 151 9.25 -3.86 -6.43
CA MET A 151 9.85 -3.58 -5.13
C MET A 151 10.83 -4.68 -4.71
N LEU A 152 10.43 -5.95 -4.84
CA LEU A 152 11.26 -7.08 -4.44
C LEU A 152 12.50 -7.20 -5.35
N LYS A 153 12.37 -7.03 -6.67
CA LYS A 153 13.51 -7.10 -7.61
C LYS A 153 14.45 -5.92 -7.47
N GLU A 154 13.93 -4.70 -7.54
CA GLU A 154 14.75 -3.49 -7.62
C GLU A 154 15.30 -3.06 -6.24
N LEU A 155 14.56 -3.28 -5.15
CA LEU A 155 14.97 -2.81 -3.80
C LEU A 155 15.64 -3.89 -2.96
N LEU A 156 15.27 -5.17 -3.13
CA LEU A 156 15.89 -6.29 -2.42
C LEU A 156 16.90 -7.08 -3.28
N GLN A 157 17.11 -6.67 -4.54
CA GLN A 157 18.07 -7.29 -5.45
C GLN A 157 17.81 -8.79 -5.62
N LEU A 158 16.54 -9.17 -5.77
CA LEU A 158 16.17 -10.52 -6.17
C LEU A 158 16.48 -10.69 -7.67
N GLY A 159 17.65 -11.26 -7.97
CA GLY A 159 18.15 -11.57 -9.31
C GLY A 159 19.03 -12.80 -9.31
#